data_AF-A0A945GZ51-F1
#
_entry.id   AF-A0A945GZ51-F1
#
_cell.length_a   1.000
_cell.length_b   1.000
_cell.length_c   1.000
_cell.angle_alpha   90.00
_cell.angle_beta   90.00
_cell.angle_gamma   90.00
#
_symmetry.space_group_name_H-M   'P 1'
#
loop_
_entity.id
_entity.type
_entity.pdbx_description
1 polymer ?
#
loop_
_entity_poly.entity_id
_entity_poly.type
_entity_poly.pdbx_seq_one_letter_code
_entity_poly.pdbx_strand_id
1 'polypeptide(L)'
;MKKKPAILMLIFIFLSLPLWAETTPFINQNARPVIKKTVTHNPSFYRKFILLQHKGMTLVHKNIRYLKTDFKPITYLTLILFALGYGAFHALGPGHGKALVTSYFLHKSAKIKDSAKLAIIIAIIHSGAALVLAALYMTLLSSVRGFARIKIQSYFNVGSGVLIVLLSFFLLTQKLFSRIKKNASKPTTSRQKDKGLWLVGISSGLVPCPVALTIMLITIPAGLFFIGLSAVLAMSVSQSLVLFVLGIITIKSQHKLSTDGSSQLSKLKNIISSILSYAGLVFIFLIGLFIIFRNWPG
;
A
#
# COMPACT_ATOMS: atom_id res chain seq x y z
N MET A 1 4.03 -32.77 -9.79
CA MET A 1 3.42 -31.41 -9.81
C MET A 1 4.27 -30.41 -8.99
N LYS A 2 5.34 -29.87 -9.56
CA LYS A 2 6.43 -29.13 -8.87
C LYS A 2 6.37 -27.58 -8.95
N LYS A 3 5.24 -26.96 -9.37
CA LYS A 3 5.17 -25.52 -9.71
C LYS A 3 4.74 -24.55 -8.59
N LYS A 4 4.53 -25.01 -7.35
CA LYS A 4 3.90 -24.17 -6.29
C LYS A 4 4.77 -23.05 -5.68
N PRO A 5 6.10 -23.17 -5.49
CA PRO A 5 6.91 -22.04 -5.01
C PRO A 5 7.14 -20.98 -6.11
N ALA A 6 7.16 -21.39 -7.38
CA ALA A 6 7.27 -20.49 -8.54
C ALA A 6 6.04 -19.57 -8.68
N ILE A 7 4.85 -20.01 -8.23
CA ILE A 7 3.63 -19.19 -8.24
C ILE A 7 3.68 -18.12 -7.14
N LEU A 8 4.19 -18.43 -5.93
CA LEU A 8 4.44 -17.39 -4.92
C LEU A 8 5.53 -16.41 -5.37
N MET A 9 6.55 -16.92 -6.06
CA MET A 9 7.62 -16.11 -6.65
C MET A 9 7.08 -15.20 -7.74
N LEU A 10 6.21 -15.70 -8.62
CA LEU A 10 5.51 -14.90 -9.64
C LEU A 10 4.58 -13.87 -9.00
N ILE A 11 3.81 -14.23 -7.96
CA ILE A 11 2.96 -13.28 -7.23
C ILE A 11 3.83 -12.21 -6.55
N PHE A 12 4.93 -12.59 -5.92
CA PHE A 12 5.85 -11.66 -5.25
C PHE A 12 6.58 -10.77 -6.26
N ILE A 13 7.03 -11.29 -7.40
CA ILE A 13 7.71 -10.57 -8.50
C ILE A 13 6.72 -9.65 -9.24
N PHE A 14 5.49 -10.11 -9.47
CA PHE A 14 4.42 -9.35 -10.12
C PHE A 14 3.80 -8.28 -9.20
N LEU A 15 3.83 -8.48 -7.88
CA LEU A 15 3.53 -7.44 -6.88
C LEU A 15 4.69 -6.45 -6.66
N SER A 16 5.92 -6.75 -7.14
CA SER A 16 7.11 -5.95 -6.83
C SER A 16 7.69 -5.15 -8.01
N LEU A 17 7.23 -5.32 -9.26
CA LEU A 17 7.68 -4.48 -10.39
C LEU A 17 6.53 -4.06 -11.33
N PRO A 18 6.55 -2.84 -11.93
CA PRO A 18 7.36 -1.67 -11.63
C PRO A 18 6.49 -0.52 -11.09
N LEU A 19 6.58 -0.20 -9.79
CA LEU A 19 6.73 1.11 -9.09
C LEU A 19 6.35 2.48 -9.73
N TRP A 20 5.62 2.56 -10.85
CA TRP A 20 5.46 3.80 -11.63
C TRP A 20 4.02 4.34 -11.64
N ALA A 21 3.06 3.62 -11.07
CA ALA A 21 1.65 3.99 -11.10
C ALA A 21 1.19 4.96 -9.99
N GLU A 22 1.95 5.10 -8.89
CA GLU A 22 1.42 5.81 -7.70
C GLU A 22 1.62 7.33 -7.72
N THR A 23 2.41 7.89 -8.62
CA THR A 23 2.71 9.32 -8.58
C THR A 23 2.23 10.00 -9.83
N THR A 24 1.05 10.62 -9.77
CA THR A 24 0.87 12.09 -9.91
C THR A 24 -0.59 12.41 -10.27
N PRO A 25 -1.46 12.71 -9.29
CA PRO A 25 -2.79 13.26 -9.57
C PRO A 25 -2.77 14.76 -9.93
N PHE A 26 -1.64 15.45 -9.73
CA PHE A 26 -1.47 16.87 -10.04
C PHE A 26 -0.31 17.10 -11.01
N ILE A 27 -0.37 16.48 -12.19
CA ILE A 27 0.36 17.01 -13.34
C ILE A 27 -0.48 18.17 -13.88
N ASN A 28 0.12 19.35 -13.95
CA ASN A 28 -0.34 20.49 -14.73
C ASN A 28 -0.99 19.98 -16.03
N GLN A 29 -2.22 20.36 -16.35
CA GLN A 29 -2.93 19.86 -17.54
C GLN A 29 -2.17 20.16 -18.86
N ASN A 30 -1.16 21.03 -18.79
CA ASN A 30 -0.23 21.40 -19.86
C ASN A 30 1.08 20.61 -19.86
N ALA A 31 1.40 19.83 -18.82
CA ALA A 31 2.60 18.97 -18.75
C ALA A 31 2.39 17.61 -19.43
N ARG A 32 1.91 17.67 -20.68
CA ARG A 32 1.73 16.55 -21.61
C ARG A 32 3.03 15.87 -22.15
N PRO A 33 4.29 16.29 -21.88
CA PRO A 33 5.45 15.52 -22.38
C PRO A 33 5.88 14.32 -21.51
N VAL A 34 5.65 14.35 -20.19
CA VAL A 34 6.26 13.38 -19.25
C VAL A 34 5.58 12.01 -19.30
N ILE A 35 4.24 11.98 -19.43
CA ILE A 35 3.46 10.73 -19.58
C ILE A 35 3.81 10.03 -20.92
N LYS A 36 4.08 10.80 -21.97
CA LYS A 36 4.37 10.26 -23.30
C LYS A 36 5.71 9.52 -23.36
N LYS A 37 6.73 9.98 -22.62
CA LYS A 37 8.08 9.37 -22.58
C LYS A 37 8.21 8.18 -21.62
N THR A 38 7.41 8.13 -20.56
CA THR A 38 7.48 7.07 -19.52
C THR A 38 6.62 5.85 -19.84
N VAL A 39 5.59 6.01 -20.67
CA VAL A 39 4.65 4.94 -21.05
C VAL A 39 5.16 4.07 -22.22
N THR A 40 6.16 4.54 -22.97
CA THR A 40 6.65 3.89 -24.20
C THR A 40 7.55 2.66 -23.95
N HIS A 41 8.14 2.50 -22.77
CA HIS A 41 9.06 1.39 -22.44
C HIS A 41 8.48 0.31 -21.50
N ASN A 42 7.19 0.36 -21.16
CA ASN A 42 6.56 -0.58 -20.23
C ASN A 42 5.79 -1.70 -20.98
N PRO A 43 5.82 -2.98 -20.54
CA PRO A 43 5.04 -4.06 -21.15
C PRO A 43 3.54 -3.68 -21.28
N SER A 44 2.91 -4.18 -22.35
CA SER A 44 1.57 -3.77 -22.80
C SER A 44 0.50 -3.88 -21.72
N PHE A 45 0.62 -4.87 -20.82
CA PHE A 45 -0.27 -5.06 -19.67
C PHE A 45 -0.15 -3.95 -18.62
N TYR A 46 1.08 -3.63 -18.20
CA TYR A 46 1.29 -2.65 -17.12
C TYR A 46 0.89 -1.24 -17.53
N ARG A 47 1.15 -0.89 -18.80
CA ARG A 47 0.63 0.33 -19.42
C ARG A 47 -0.89 0.41 -19.33
N LYS A 48 -1.62 -0.66 -19.67
CA LYS A 48 -3.09 -0.71 -19.57
C LYS A 48 -3.55 -0.54 -18.12
N PHE A 49 -2.86 -1.16 -17.16
CA PHE A 49 -3.17 -1.06 -15.73
C PHE A 49 -3.05 0.38 -15.21
N ILE A 50 -1.93 1.07 -15.49
CA ILE A 50 -1.75 2.49 -15.11
C ILE A 50 -2.83 3.36 -15.74
N LEU A 51 -3.10 3.17 -17.04
CA LEU A 51 -4.12 3.95 -17.74
C LEU A 51 -5.51 3.73 -17.14
N LEU A 52 -5.84 2.51 -16.71
CA LEU A 52 -7.11 2.21 -16.07
C LEU A 52 -7.21 2.90 -14.70
N GLN A 53 -6.14 2.90 -13.90
CA GLN A 53 -6.10 3.64 -12.64
C GLN A 53 -6.24 5.15 -12.86
N HIS A 54 -5.53 5.72 -13.85
CA HIS A 54 -5.64 7.13 -14.17
C HIS A 54 -7.07 7.49 -14.62
N LYS A 55 -7.67 6.71 -15.52
CA LYS A 55 -9.07 6.90 -15.95
C LYS A 55 -10.03 6.82 -14.77
N GLY A 56 -9.89 5.81 -13.90
CA GLY A 56 -10.70 5.68 -12.69
C GLY A 56 -10.63 6.93 -11.80
N MET A 57 -9.43 7.47 -11.60
CA MET A 57 -9.24 8.68 -10.80
C MET A 57 -9.89 9.91 -11.46
N THR A 58 -9.77 10.07 -12.77
CA THR A 58 -10.44 11.18 -13.47
C THR A 58 -11.97 11.10 -13.37
N LEU A 59 -12.54 9.89 -13.33
CA LEU A 59 -13.97 9.68 -13.12
C LEU A 59 -14.40 10.09 -11.71
N VAL A 60 -13.65 9.70 -10.68
CA VAL A 60 -13.88 10.12 -9.29
C VAL A 60 -13.89 11.66 -9.20
N HIS A 61 -12.86 12.31 -9.76
CA HIS A 61 -12.74 13.76 -9.82
C HIS A 61 -13.93 14.43 -10.53
N LYS A 62 -14.35 13.87 -11.67
CA LYS A 62 -15.47 14.38 -12.47
C LYS A 62 -16.79 14.31 -11.70
N ASN A 63 -17.06 13.18 -11.03
CA ASN A 63 -18.26 13.01 -10.21
C ASN A 63 -18.29 13.99 -9.03
N ILE A 64 -17.16 14.21 -8.35
CA ILE A 64 -17.07 15.21 -7.26
C ILE A 64 -17.42 16.61 -7.76
N ARG A 65 -16.95 17.00 -8.97
CA ARG A 65 -17.29 18.30 -9.55
C ARG A 65 -18.78 18.43 -9.87
N TYR A 66 -19.41 17.39 -10.43
CA TYR A 66 -20.84 17.41 -10.71
C TYR A 66 -21.68 17.49 -9.45
N LEU A 67 -21.31 16.75 -8.40
CA LEU A 67 -21.98 16.81 -7.10
C LEU A 67 -21.86 18.17 -6.42
N LYS A 68 -20.85 18.98 -6.79
CA LYS A 68 -20.73 20.36 -6.32
C LYS A 68 -21.78 21.27 -6.94
N THR A 69 -22.06 21.09 -8.24
CA THR A 69 -22.96 21.96 -9.00
C THR A 69 -24.42 21.58 -8.82
N ASP A 70 -24.71 20.28 -8.75
CA ASP A 70 -26.06 19.75 -8.59
C ASP A 70 -26.00 18.37 -7.92
N PHE A 71 -26.57 18.24 -6.72
CA PHE A 71 -26.52 16.99 -5.97
C PHE A 71 -27.54 16.00 -6.52
N LYS A 72 -27.07 15.02 -7.31
CA LYS A 72 -27.88 13.90 -7.78
C LYS A 72 -27.52 12.62 -7.04
N PRO A 73 -28.47 11.92 -6.38
CA PRO A 73 -28.22 10.67 -5.68
C PRO A 73 -27.55 9.60 -6.55
N ILE A 74 -27.92 9.52 -7.84
CA ILE A 74 -27.31 8.58 -8.79
C ILE A 74 -25.82 8.87 -9.03
N THR A 75 -25.42 10.14 -9.08
CA THR A 75 -24.01 10.56 -9.23
C THR A 75 -23.22 10.26 -7.96
N TYR A 76 -23.85 10.44 -6.79
CA TYR A 76 -23.24 10.07 -5.52
C TYR A 76 -23.03 8.56 -5.40
N LEU A 77 -24.04 7.75 -5.74
CA LEU A 77 -23.90 6.30 -5.77
C LEU A 77 -22.82 5.86 -6.77
N THR A 78 -22.78 6.48 -7.95
CA THR A 78 -21.76 6.24 -8.96
C THR A 78 -20.36 6.54 -8.42
N LEU A 79 -20.17 7.67 -7.72
CA LEU A 79 -18.92 8.00 -7.04
C LEU A 79 -18.50 6.92 -6.05
N ILE A 80 -19.41 6.45 -5.19
CA ILE A 80 -19.12 5.42 -4.18
C ILE A 80 -18.75 4.09 -4.83
N LEU A 81 -19.48 3.66 -5.87
CA LEU A 81 -19.18 2.43 -6.61
C LEU A 81 -17.83 2.52 -7.32
N PHE A 82 -17.51 3.66 -7.94
CA PHE A 82 -16.20 3.88 -8.55
C PHE A 82 -15.10 3.93 -7.48
N ALA A 83 -15.34 4.54 -6.33
CA ALA A 83 -14.40 4.57 -5.21
C ALA A 83 -14.13 3.16 -4.68
N LEU A 84 -15.16 2.32 -4.49
CA LEU A 84 -15.02 0.91 -4.14
C LEU A 84 -14.20 0.14 -5.18
N GLY A 85 -14.59 0.21 -6.45
CA GLY A 85 -13.92 -0.49 -7.54
C GLY A 85 -12.48 -0.04 -7.73
N TYR A 86 -12.23 1.28 -7.68
CA TYR A 86 -10.90 1.85 -7.71
C TYR A 86 -10.06 1.38 -6.52
N GLY A 87 -10.61 1.42 -5.29
CA GLY A 87 -9.93 0.97 -4.09
C GLY A 87 -9.51 -0.50 -4.18
N ALA A 88 -10.38 -1.38 -4.69
CA ALA A 88 -10.06 -2.78 -4.93
C ALA A 88 -8.97 -2.95 -6.00
N PHE A 89 -9.11 -2.28 -7.14
CA PHE A 89 -8.17 -2.38 -8.26
C PHE A 89 -6.79 -1.81 -7.90
N HIS A 90 -6.76 -0.70 -7.19
CA HIS A 90 -5.55 -0.12 -6.61
C HIS A 90 -4.94 -1.08 -5.57
N ALA A 91 -5.78 -1.74 -4.77
CA ALA A 91 -5.32 -2.72 -3.82
C ALA A 91 -4.76 -4.01 -4.46
N LEU A 92 -5.08 -4.31 -5.72
CA LEU A 92 -4.52 -5.42 -6.46
C LEU A 92 -3.19 -5.06 -7.16
N GLY A 93 -2.90 -3.77 -7.31
CA GLY A 93 -1.67 -3.29 -7.92
C GLY A 93 -0.41 -3.61 -7.09
N PRO A 94 0.79 -3.50 -7.69
CA PRO A 94 2.04 -3.61 -6.95
C PRO A 94 2.14 -2.47 -5.91
N GLY A 95 2.52 -2.79 -4.67
CA GLY A 95 2.56 -1.79 -3.60
C GLY A 95 3.25 -2.25 -2.31
N HIS A 96 3.86 -1.30 -1.60
CA HIS A 96 4.70 -1.52 -0.42
C HIS A 96 3.94 -2.14 0.77
N GLY A 97 2.71 -1.68 1.05
CA GLY A 97 1.89 -2.23 2.14
C GLY A 97 1.54 -3.72 1.96
N LYS A 98 1.38 -4.18 0.72
CA LYS A 98 1.09 -5.59 0.40
C LYS A 98 2.30 -6.48 0.62
N ALA A 99 3.50 -5.95 0.33
CA ALA A 99 4.76 -6.63 0.61
C ALA A 99 4.96 -6.79 2.13
N LEU A 100 4.61 -5.77 2.93
CA LEU A 100 4.65 -5.85 4.39
C LEU A 100 3.69 -6.89 4.95
N VAL A 101 2.42 -6.89 4.53
CA VAL A 101 1.41 -7.88 4.95
C VAL A 101 1.83 -9.30 4.57
N THR A 102 2.28 -9.49 3.33
CA THR A 102 2.72 -10.81 2.83
C THR A 102 3.95 -11.29 3.58
N SER A 103 4.96 -10.43 3.76
CA SER A 103 6.17 -10.78 4.52
C SER A 103 5.83 -11.13 5.96
N TYR A 104 4.95 -10.36 6.62
CA TYR A 104 4.56 -10.63 8.00
C TYR A 104 3.90 -12.01 8.17
N PHE A 105 2.94 -12.37 7.32
CA PHE A 105 2.27 -13.68 7.40
C PHE A 105 3.10 -14.84 6.86
N LEU A 106 4.10 -14.59 6.01
CA LEU A 106 5.01 -15.63 5.54
C LEU A 106 5.97 -16.12 6.65
N HIS A 107 6.33 -15.25 7.60
CA HIS A 107 7.29 -15.57 8.67
C HIS A 107 6.64 -15.94 10.00
N LYS A 108 5.33 -15.83 10.12
CA LYS A 108 4.62 -16.01 11.38
C LYS A 108 3.47 -16.97 11.21
N SER A 109 3.43 -17.97 12.08
CA SER A 109 2.26 -18.84 12.22
C SER A 109 1.08 -18.01 12.73
N ALA A 110 0.25 -17.57 11.79
CA ALA A 110 -0.89 -16.71 12.01
C ALA A 110 -2.19 -17.42 11.67
N LYS A 111 -3.27 -17.04 12.34
CA LYS A 111 -4.63 -17.51 12.06
C LYS A 111 -5.30 -16.54 11.09
N ILE A 112 -6.34 -16.99 10.40
CA ILE A 112 -7.15 -16.14 9.51
C ILE A 112 -7.68 -14.89 10.24
N LYS A 113 -8.03 -15.03 11.54
CA LYS A 113 -8.45 -13.90 12.39
C LYS A 113 -7.38 -12.80 12.50
N ASP A 114 -6.10 -13.14 12.44
CA ASP A 114 -5.01 -12.16 12.48
C ASP A 114 -4.91 -11.37 11.17
N SER A 115 -5.25 -12.00 10.02
CA SER A 115 -5.38 -11.31 8.73
C SER A 115 -6.52 -10.28 8.76
N ALA A 116 -7.68 -10.66 9.30
CA ALA A 116 -8.81 -9.74 9.43
C ALA A 116 -8.47 -8.54 10.31
N LYS A 117 -7.87 -8.78 11.49
CA LYS A 117 -7.42 -7.71 12.39
C LYS A 117 -6.43 -6.77 11.71
N LEU A 118 -5.42 -7.32 11.03
CA LEU A 118 -4.41 -6.52 10.35
C LEU A 118 -5.01 -5.66 9.24
N ALA A 119 -5.90 -6.22 8.41
CA ALA A 119 -6.57 -5.50 7.32
C ALA A 119 -7.43 -4.34 7.86
N ILE A 120 -8.17 -4.56 8.96
CA ILE A 120 -8.97 -3.52 9.63
C ILE A 120 -8.08 -2.41 10.18
N ILE A 121 -6.98 -2.75 10.87
CA ILE A 121 -6.04 -1.76 11.40
C ILE A 121 -5.47 -0.92 10.26
N ILE A 122 -5.02 -1.55 9.17
CA ILE A 122 -4.50 -0.83 8.01
C ILE A 122 -5.56 0.13 7.45
N ALA A 123 -6.81 -0.33 7.29
CA ALA A 123 -7.89 0.50 6.78
C ALA A 123 -8.15 1.74 7.66
N ILE A 124 -8.29 1.53 8.98
CA ILE A 124 -8.54 2.62 9.93
C ILE A 124 -7.38 3.63 9.94
N ILE A 125 -6.14 3.16 10.06
CA ILE A 125 -4.97 4.03 10.11
C ILE A 125 -4.80 4.77 8.77
N HIS A 126 -5.09 4.11 7.64
CA HIS A 126 -5.02 4.71 6.30
C HIS A 126 -6.05 5.82 6.08
N SER A 127 -7.33 5.56 6.38
CA SER A 127 -8.37 6.59 6.27
C SER A 127 -8.11 7.73 7.26
N GLY A 128 -7.73 7.40 8.50
CA GLY A 128 -7.42 8.37 9.55
C GLY A 128 -6.24 9.27 9.18
N ALA A 129 -5.15 8.68 8.68
CA ALA A 129 -3.99 9.44 8.21
C ALA A 129 -4.36 10.39 7.06
N ALA A 130 -5.17 9.94 6.09
CA ALA A 130 -5.63 10.79 5.00
C ALA A 130 -6.49 11.96 5.51
N LEU A 131 -7.38 11.72 6.48
CA LEU A 131 -8.22 12.74 7.10
C LEU A 131 -7.39 13.77 7.88
N VAL A 132 -6.49 13.30 8.75
CA VAL A 132 -5.61 14.15 9.56
C VAL A 132 -4.74 15.01 8.65
N LEU A 133 -4.13 14.43 7.62
CA LEU A 133 -3.32 15.18 6.66
C LEU A 133 -4.14 16.24 5.92
N ALA A 134 -5.35 15.90 5.48
CA ALA A 134 -6.18 16.83 4.73
C ALA A 134 -6.67 17.99 5.61
N ALA A 135 -6.97 17.73 6.89
CA ALA A 135 -7.30 18.76 7.87
C ALA A 135 -6.09 19.64 8.22
N LEU A 136 -4.92 19.04 8.41
CA LEU A 136 -3.65 19.75 8.63
C LEU A 136 -3.33 20.66 7.44
N TYR A 137 -3.54 20.16 6.22
CA TYR A 137 -3.38 20.94 5.01
C TYR A 137 -4.30 22.16 4.96
N MET A 138 -5.57 22.01 5.33
CA MET A 138 -6.50 23.15 5.37
C MET A 138 -6.09 24.24 6.37
N THR A 139 -5.70 23.82 7.57
CA THR A 139 -5.45 24.73 8.69
C THR A 139 -4.10 25.43 8.55
N LEU A 140 -3.06 24.74 8.10
CA LEU A 140 -1.72 25.32 7.96
C LEU A 140 -1.46 26.04 6.62
N LEU A 141 -2.18 25.68 5.55
CA LEU A 141 -1.81 26.09 4.18
C LEU A 141 -2.89 26.86 3.42
N SER A 142 -3.98 27.25 4.09
CA SER A 142 -5.01 28.16 3.54
C SER A 142 -4.42 29.50 3.08
N SER A 143 -3.26 29.91 3.60
CA SER A 143 -2.53 31.12 3.19
C SER A 143 -1.56 30.94 2.01
N VAL A 144 -1.27 29.71 1.55
CA VAL A 144 -0.17 29.47 0.58
C VAL A 144 -0.70 29.09 -0.81
N ARG A 145 -0.51 29.98 -1.80
CA ARG A 145 -1.01 29.81 -3.18
C ARG A 145 -0.28 28.67 -3.93
N GLY A 146 -1.04 27.95 -4.78
CA GLY A 146 -0.61 27.14 -5.93
C GLY A 146 0.66 26.27 -5.84
N PHE A 147 1.84 26.91 -5.88
CA PHE A 147 3.16 26.26 -5.90
C PHE A 147 3.50 25.48 -4.63
N ALA A 148 2.94 25.85 -3.47
CA ALA A 148 3.12 25.09 -2.24
C ALA A 148 2.44 23.72 -2.26
N ARG A 149 1.32 23.58 -3.00
CA ARG A 149 0.54 22.32 -3.01
C ARG A 149 1.34 21.14 -3.56
N ILE A 150 2.14 21.37 -4.60
CA ILE A 150 2.99 20.34 -5.23
C ILE A 150 4.15 19.97 -4.30
N LYS A 151 4.78 20.94 -3.64
CA LYS A 151 5.89 20.69 -2.70
C LYS A 151 5.43 19.91 -1.47
N ILE A 152 4.27 20.23 -0.90
CA ILE A 152 3.74 19.52 0.28
C ILE A 152 3.45 18.04 0.00
N GLN A 153 2.89 17.69 -1.16
CA GLN A 153 2.74 16.29 -1.54
C GLN A 153 4.10 15.58 -1.61
N SER A 154 5.10 16.27 -2.15
CA SER A 154 6.48 15.77 -2.22
C SER A 154 7.04 15.47 -0.83
N TYR A 155 6.91 16.42 0.12
CA TYR A 155 7.34 16.23 1.51
C TYR A 155 6.62 15.06 2.20
N PHE A 156 5.32 14.87 1.96
CA PHE A 156 4.59 13.72 2.50
C PHE A 156 5.06 12.39 1.91
N ASN A 157 5.32 12.35 0.60
CA ASN A 157 5.88 11.17 -0.04
C ASN A 157 7.30 10.86 0.48
N VAL A 158 8.12 11.89 0.71
CA VAL A 158 9.44 11.71 1.34
C VAL A 158 9.29 11.18 2.77
N GLY A 159 8.39 11.75 3.57
CA GLY A 159 8.13 11.31 4.93
C GLY A 159 7.68 9.84 5.02
N SER A 160 6.82 9.40 4.11
CA SER A 160 6.42 7.98 4.03
C SER A 160 7.57 7.09 3.60
N GLY A 161 8.40 7.52 2.64
CA GLY A 161 9.63 6.84 2.26
C GLY A 161 10.58 6.64 3.43
N VAL A 162 10.82 7.69 4.23
CA VAL A 162 11.64 7.63 5.45
C VAL A 162 11.08 6.63 6.45
N LEU A 163 9.77 6.66 6.71
CA LEU A 163 9.14 5.72 7.63
C LEU A 163 9.28 4.25 7.17
N ILE A 164 9.14 4.00 5.87
CA ILE A 164 9.32 2.68 5.26
C ILE A 164 10.78 2.21 5.41
N VAL A 165 11.76 3.10 5.16
CA VAL A 165 13.19 2.81 5.33
C VAL A 165 13.48 2.43 6.78
N LEU A 166 13.03 3.24 7.75
CA LEU A 166 13.23 3.00 9.18
C LEU A 166 12.61 1.68 9.64
N LEU A 167 11.37 1.39 9.22
CA LEU A 167 10.71 0.12 9.54
C LEU A 167 11.45 -1.07 8.96
N SER A 168 11.83 -1.00 7.68
CA SER A 168 12.52 -2.09 6.99
C SER A 168 13.88 -2.36 7.61
N PHE A 169 14.60 -1.30 7.97
CA PHE A 169 15.86 -1.38 8.69
C PHE A 169 15.68 -1.99 10.10
N PHE A 170 14.66 -1.56 10.85
CA PHE A 170 14.33 -2.13 12.16
C PHE A 170 13.99 -3.64 12.08
N LEU A 171 13.18 -4.06 11.10
CA LEU A 171 12.86 -5.48 10.90
C LEU A 171 14.08 -6.29 10.46
N LEU A 172 14.96 -5.71 9.64
CA LEU A 172 16.19 -6.35 9.18
C LEU A 172 17.17 -6.56 10.35
N THR A 173 17.39 -5.53 11.17
CA THR A 173 18.25 -5.62 12.37
C THR A 173 17.69 -6.63 13.36
N GLN A 174 16.40 -6.60 13.69
CA GLN A 174 15.79 -7.59 14.59
C GLN A 174 16.01 -9.04 14.12
N LYS A 175 15.92 -9.28 12.81
CA LYS A 175 16.12 -10.59 12.22
C LYS A 175 17.59 -11.02 12.25
N LEU A 176 18.51 -10.09 11.99
CA LEU A 176 19.96 -10.33 12.07
C LEU A 176 20.37 -10.66 13.51
N PHE A 177 19.91 -9.86 14.49
CA PHE A 177 20.14 -10.08 15.91
C PHE A 177 19.52 -11.39 16.43
N SER A 178 18.34 -11.78 15.95
CA SER A 178 17.69 -13.06 16.33
C SER A 178 18.42 -14.29 15.78
N ARG A 179 19.19 -14.17 14.68
CA ARG A 179 20.06 -15.24 14.19
C ARG A 179 21.37 -15.34 14.96
N ILE A 180 21.92 -14.21 15.40
CA ILE A 180 23.16 -14.15 16.20
C ILE A 180 22.89 -14.71 17.60
N LYS A 181 21.71 -14.43 18.17
CA LYS A 181 21.26 -14.98 19.46
C LYS A 181 20.65 -16.39 19.32
N LYS A 182 21.39 -17.33 18.72
CA LYS A 182 21.06 -18.77 18.78
C LYS A 182 21.29 -19.28 20.21
N ASN A 183 20.27 -19.13 21.06
CA ASN A 183 19.94 -19.95 22.24
C ASN A 183 18.98 -19.17 23.15
N ALA A 184 17.72 -19.09 22.74
CA ALA A 184 16.57 -18.92 23.63
C ALA A 184 15.31 -18.96 22.76
N SER A 185 14.95 -20.14 22.26
CA SER A 185 13.60 -20.39 21.76
C SER A 185 12.63 -20.35 22.95
N LYS A 186 12.31 -19.14 23.44
CA LYS A 186 11.10 -18.95 24.22
C LYS A 186 9.92 -18.94 23.23
N PRO A 187 8.82 -19.65 23.52
CA PRO A 187 7.63 -19.61 22.69
C PRO A 187 7.21 -18.14 22.50
N THR A 188 6.90 -17.76 21.26
CA THR A 188 6.43 -16.40 20.97
C THR A 188 5.17 -16.13 21.79
N THR A 189 5.31 -15.34 22.85
CA THR A 189 4.20 -15.01 23.74
C THR A 189 3.11 -14.24 22.96
N SER A 190 1.85 -14.40 23.35
CA SER A 190 0.71 -13.66 22.77
C SER A 190 0.98 -12.15 22.67
N ARG A 191 1.66 -11.60 23.68
CA ARG A 191 2.07 -10.18 23.74
C ARG A 191 3.04 -9.77 22.62
N GLN A 192 3.97 -10.63 22.21
CA GLN A 192 4.86 -10.37 21.07
C GLN A 192 4.12 -10.58 19.74
N LYS A 193 3.10 -11.45 19.74
CA LYS A 193 2.23 -11.65 18.58
C LYS A 193 1.45 -10.38 18.25
N ASP A 194 0.88 -9.72 19.26
CA ASP A 194 0.07 -8.51 19.07
C ASP A 194 0.93 -7.30 18.70
N LYS A 195 2.11 -7.12 19.33
CA LYS A 195 3.03 -6.01 19.00
C LYS A 195 3.43 -5.99 17.52
N GLY A 196 3.77 -7.14 16.95
CA GLY A 196 4.14 -7.22 15.53
C GLY A 196 2.96 -6.91 14.59
N LEU A 197 1.75 -7.28 14.99
CA LEU A 197 0.53 -7.01 14.21
C LEU A 197 0.23 -5.50 14.18
N TRP A 198 0.30 -4.85 15.35
CA TRP A 198 0.13 -3.41 15.47
C TRP A 198 1.22 -2.63 14.72
N LEU A 199 2.48 -3.02 14.86
CA LEU A 199 3.59 -2.36 14.15
C LEU A 199 3.39 -2.40 12.64
N VAL A 200 3.12 -3.57 12.07
CA VAL A 200 2.88 -3.72 10.62
C VAL A 200 1.62 -2.99 10.17
N GLY A 201 0.55 -3.06 10.97
CA GLY A 201 -0.72 -2.42 10.65
C GLY A 201 -0.61 -0.90 10.65
N ILE A 202 0.00 -0.33 11.68
CA ILE A 202 0.23 1.12 11.79
C ILE A 202 1.18 1.58 10.70
N SER A 203 2.31 0.89 10.50
CA SER A 203 3.29 1.34 9.50
C SER A 203 2.76 1.28 8.07
N SER A 204 1.98 0.24 7.74
CA SER A 204 1.37 0.11 6.42
C SER A 204 0.17 1.03 6.23
N GLY A 205 -0.52 1.41 7.31
CA GLY A 205 -1.66 2.32 7.26
C GLY A 205 -1.25 3.79 7.25
N LEU A 206 -0.19 4.18 7.96
CA LEU A 206 0.20 5.58 8.17
C LEU A 206 0.63 6.30 6.89
N VAL A 207 0.89 5.54 5.82
CA VAL A 207 1.12 6.07 4.48
C VAL A 207 -0.22 6.14 3.75
N PRO A 208 -0.96 7.27 3.81
CA PRO A 208 -2.17 7.41 3.03
C PRO A 208 -1.82 7.37 1.55
N CYS A 209 -2.65 6.70 0.75
CA CYS A 209 -2.42 6.66 -0.69
C CYS A 209 -2.62 8.08 -1.24
N PRO A 210 -1.82 8.51 -2.23
CA PRO A 210 -1.97 9.83 -2.85
C PRO A 210 -3.40 10.11 -3.33
N VAL A 211 -4.15 9.06 -3.65
CA VAL A 211 -5.54 9.13 -4.10
C VAL A 211 -6.50 9.55 -2.99
N ALA A 212 -6.45 8.90 -1.82
CA ALA A 212 -7.30 9.25 -0.69
C ALA A 212 -7.05 10.69 -0.26
N LEU A 213 -5.78 11.11 -0.23
CA LEU A 213 -5.41 12.49 0.02
C LEU A 213 -5.98 13.43 -1.05
N THR A 214 -5.85 13.09 -2.33
CA THR A 214 -6.36 13.92 -3.43
C THR A 214 -7.87 14.12 -3.36
N ILE A 215 -8.64 13.06 -3.07
CA ILE A 215 -10.08 13.14 -2.88
C ILE A 215 -10.42 14.14 -1.78
N MET A 216 -9.75 14.04 -0.62
CA MET A 216 -9.97 14.98 0.48
C MET A 216 -9.55 16.40 0.11
N LEU A 217 -8.40 16.59 -0.52
CA LEU A 217 -7.89 17.92 -0.94
C LEU A 217 -8.77 18.62 -1.98
N ILE A 218 -9.55 17.89 -2.78
CA ILE A 218 -10.50 18.47 -3.74
C ILE A 218 -11.84 18.75 -3.08
N THR A 219 -12.34 17.82 -2.27
CA THR A 219 -13.69 17.87 -1.70
C THR A 219 -13.80 18.87 -0.57
N ILE A 220 -12.75 18.98 0.24
CA ILE A 220 -12.72 19.86 1.39
C ILE A 220 -12.84 21.35 1.01
N PRO A 221 -12.00 21.93 0.12
CA PRO A 221 -12.17 23.32 -0.31
C PRO A 221 -13.44 23.56 -1.12
N ALA A 222 -14.05 22.49 -1.65
CA ALA A 222 -15.31 22.55 -2.35
C ALA A 222 -16.54 22.55 -1.42
N GLY A 223 -16.36 22.43 -0.09
CA GLY A 223 -17.46 22.30 0.88
C GLY A 223 -18.10 20.91 0.90
N LEU A 224 -17.51 19.92 0.22
CA LEU A 224 -18.03 18.58 0.03
C LEU A 224 -17.36 17.55 0.95
N PHE A 225 -17.01 17.94 2.18
CA PHE A 225 -16.25 17.11 3.11
C PHE A 225 -16.83 15.71 3.27
N PHE A 226 -18.13 15.60 3.53
CA PHE A 226 -18.79 14.31 3.75
C PHE A 226 -18.78 13.40 2.50
N ILE A 227 -18.86 13.99 1.30
CA ILE A 227 -18.77 13.24 0.04
C ILE A 227 -17.34 12.70 -0.16
N GLY A 228 -16.33 13.50 0.17
CA GLY A 228 -14.94 13.05 0.15
C GLY A 228 -14.68 11.95 1.18
N LEU A 229 -15.14 12.15 2.40
CA LEU A 229 -14.98 11.19 3.49
C LEU A 229 -15.66 9.85 3.15
N SER A 230 -16.90 9.86 2.66
CA SER A 230 -17.59 8.62 2.29
C SER A 230 -16.91 7.90 1.13
N ALA A 231 -16.36 8.62 0.14
CA ALA A 231 -15.57 8.03 -0.94
C ALA A 231 -14.26 7.40 -0.42
N VAL A 232 -13.55 8.06 0.51
CA VAL A 232 -12.34 7.50 1.12
C VAL A 232 -12.65 6.27 1.96
N LEU A 233 -13.72 6.29 2.75
CA LEU A 233 -14.16 5.12 3.53
C LEU A 233 -14.54 3.95 2.63
N ALA A 234 -15.27 4.23 1.54
CA ALA A 234 -15.60 3.24 0.52
C ALA A 234 -14.33 2.61 -0.08
N MET A 235 -13.33 3.42 -0.44
CA MET A 235 -12.03 2.92 -0.88
C MET A 235 -11.34 2.04 0.18
N SER A 236 -11.34 2.47 1.43
CA SER A 236 -10.67 1.73 2.51
C SER A 236 -11.33 0.39 2.81
N VAL A 237 -12.66 0.29 2.67
CA VAL A 237 -13.39 -0.99 2.78
C VAL A 237 -12.92 -1.97 1.71
N SER A 238 -12.87 -1.56 0.45
CA SER A 238 -12.46 -2.46 -0.63
C SER A 238 -10.97 -2.81 -0.57
N GLN A 239 -10.11 -1.87 -0.17
CA GLN A 239 -8.69 -2.13 0.08
C GLN A 239 -8.49 -3.14 1.21
N SER A 240 -9.22 -3.00 2.32
CA SER A 240 -9.18 -3.93 3.46
C SER A 240 -9.56 -5.35 3.03
N LEU A 241 -10.62 -5.49 2.23
CA LEU A 241 -11.06 -6.78 1.72
C LEU A 241 -9.96 -7.46 0.89
N VAL A 242 -9.30 -6.73 0.01
CA VAL A 242 -8.20 -7.26 -0.81
C VAL A 242 -7.01 -7.67 0.06
N LEU A 243 -6.63 -6.86 1.05
CA LEU A 243 -5.54 -7.20 1.99
C LEU A 243 -5.88 -8.42 2.85
N PHE A 244 -7.13 -8.55 3.27
CA PHE A 244 -7.61 -9.71 4.02
C PHE A 244 -7.50 -10.99 3.20
N VAL A 245 -7.98 -10.97 1.96
CA VAL A 245 -7.88 -12.09 1.01
C VAL A 245 -6.42 -12.44 0.74
N LEU A 246 -5.56 -11.45 0.51
CA LEU A 246 -4.12 -11.64 0.34
C LEU A 246 -3.51 -12.35 1.56
N GLY A 247 -3.82 -11.89 2.78
CA GLY A 247 -3.35 -12.52 4.00
C GLY A 247 -3.85 -13.96 4.17
N ILE A 248 -5.10 -14.28 3.80
CA ILE A 248 -5.59 -15.68 3.78
C ILE A 248 -4.76 -16.53 2.83
N ILE A 249 -4.50 -16.04 1.62
CA ILE A 249 -3.71 -16.74 0.62
C ILE A 249 -2.29 -17.00 1.16
N THR A 250 -1.66 -16.00 1.76
CA THR A 250 -0.32 -16.13 2.36
C THR A 250 -0.30 -17.13 3.51
N ILE A 251 -1.25 -17.07 4.45
CA ILE A 251 -1.33 -17.98 5.60
C ILE A 251 -1.54 -19.42 5.14
N LYS A 252 -2.49 -19.67 4.22
CA LYS A 252 -2.76 -21.01 3.67
C LYS A 252 -1.56 -21.56 2.91
N SER A 253 -0.84 -20.69 2.19
CA SER A 253 0.41 -21.07 1.52
C SER A 253 1.47 -21.51 2.53
N GLN A 254 1.70 -20.72 3.58
CA GLN A 254 2.70 -20.98 4.61
C GLN A 254 2.47 -22.30 5.36
N HIS A 255 1.21 -22.62 5.68
CA HIS A 255 0.86 -23.90 6.31
C HIS A 255 1.16 -25.10 5.40
N LYS A 256 0.80 -25.00 4.12
CA LYS A 256 1.02 -26.07 3.13
C LYS A 256 2.50 -26.31 2.82
N LEU A 257 3.34 -25.28 2.96
CA LEU A 257 4.79 -25.41 2.85
C LEU A 257 5.41 -26.18 4.03
N SER A 258 4.77 -26.16 5.20
CA SER A 258 5.28 -26.76 6.43
C SER A 258 4.95 -28.26 6.58
N THR A 259 3.99 -28.78 5.81
CA THR A 259 3.44 -30.15 5.98
C THR A 259 4.05 -31.21 5.04
N ASP A 260 4.89 -30.82 4.08
CA ASP A 260 5.36 -31.69 3.00
C ASP A 260 6.78 -32.21 3.28
N GLY A 261 6.84 -33.41 3.89
CA GLY A 261 7.98 -34.01 4.58
C GLY A 261 8.89 -34.91 3.73
N SER A 262 9.94 -34.32 3.16
CA SER A 262 11.17 -35.05 2.81
C SER A 262 12.40 -34.26 3.31
N SER A 263 13.32 -34.94 4.00
CA SER A 263 14.36 -34.36 4.86
C SER A 263 15.45 -33.53 4.13
N GLN A 264 15.69 -33.79 2.84
CA GLN A 264 16.54 -32.94 1.99
C GLN A 264 15.79 -31.72 1.46
N LEU A 265 14.50 -31.89 1.13
CA LEU A 265 13.67 -30.82 0.61
C LEU A 265 13.33 -29.80 1.71
N SER A 266 13.25 -30.21 2.98
CA SER A 266 13.04 -29.31 4.12
C SER A 266 14.23 -28.36 4.38
N LYS A 267 15.47 -28.84 4.21
CA LYS A 267 16.68 -27.98 4.30
C LYS A 267 16.72 -26.95 3.18
N LEU A 268 16.47 -27.37 1.94
CA LEU A 268 16.42 -26.47 0.79
C LEU A 268 15.25 -25.48 0.90
N LYS A 269 14.08 -25.93 1.36
CA LYS A 269 12.90 -25.09 1.65
C LYS A 269 13.20 -24.02 2.71
N ASN A 270 13.96 -24.35 3.77
CA ASN A 270 14.35 -23.40 4.82
C ASN A 270 15.37 -22.36 4.34
N ILE A 271 16.29 -22.75 3.46
CA ILE A 271 17.23 -21.82 2.83
C ILE A 271 16.47 -20.85 1.92
N ILE A 272 15.59 -21.38 1.05
CA ILE A 272 14.77 -20.57 0.14
C ILE A 272 13.87 -19.61 0.92
N SER A 273 13.18 -20.07 1.97
CA SER A 273 12.30 -19.19 2.77
C SER A 273 13.10 -18.09 3.48
N SER A 274 14.28 -18.41 4.00
CA SER A 274 15.12 -17.42 4.65
C SER A 274 15.69 -16.40 3.66
N ILE A 275 16.13 -16.82 2.47
CA ILE A 275 16.61 -15.93 1.41
C ILE A 275 15.47 -15.02 0.96
N LEU A 276 14.29 -15.59 0.69
CA LEU A 276 13.11 -14.85 0.23
C LEU A 276 12.68 -13.78 1.26
N SER A 277 12.80 -14.12 2.54
CA SER A 277 12.54 -13.20 3.64
C SER A 277 13.49 -11.99 3.67
N TYR A 278 14.80 -12.22 3.53
CA TYR A 278 15.78 -11.13 3.48
C TYR A 278 15.63 -10.31 2.20
N ALA A 279 15.43 -10.98 1.06
CA ALA A 279 15.17 -10.32 -0.21
C ALA A 279 13.95 -9.39 -0.12
N GLY A 280 12.87 -9.81 0.54
CA GLY A 280 11.71 -8.95 0.74
C GLY A 280 11.96 -7.74 1.63
N LEU A 281 12.69 -7.88 2.73
CA LEU A 281 13.04 -6.74 3.60
C LEU A 281 13.96 -5.74 2.91
N VAL A 282 14.99 -6.24 2.20
CA VAL A 282 15.90 -5.41 1.40
C VAL A 282 15.13 -4.71 0.28
N PHE A 283 14.21 -5.42 -0.37
CA PHE A 283 13.39 -4.86 -1.43
C PHE A 283 12.49 -3.71 -0.91
N ILE A 284 11.82 -3.88 0.24
CA ILE A 284 11.00 -2.81 0.84
C ILE A 284 11.87 -1.61 1.25
N PHE A 285 13.07 -1.85 1.79
CA PHE A 285 14.03 -0.80 2.11
C PHE A 285 14.44 0.00 0.85
N LEU A 286 14.75 -0.69 -0.25
CA LEU A 286 15.08 -0.05 -1.53
C LEU A 286 13.92 0.75 -2.12
N ILE A 287 12.68 0.26 -1.98
CA ILE A 287 11.49 1.05 -2.36
C ILE A 287 11.42 2.34 -1.54
N GLY A 288 11.64 2.27 -0.22
CA GLY A 288 11.64 3.45 0.64
C GLY A 288 12.66 4.50 0.18
N LEU A 289 13.90 4.08 -0.09
CA LEU A 289 14.94 4.96 -0.64
C LEU A 289 14.57 5.55 -2.00
N PHE A 290 13.99 4.73 -2.88
CA PHE A 290 13.54 5.19 -4.21
C PHE A 290 12.44 6.26 -4.10
N ILE A 291 11.49 6.08 -3.18
CA ILE A 291 10.44 7.07 -2.91
C ILE A 291 11.05 8.39 -2.43
N ILE A 292 12.00 8.34 -1.49
CA ILE A 292 12.70 9.52 -0.98
C ILE A 292 13.41 10.24 -2.12
N PHE A 293 14.24 9.52 -2.89
CA PHE A 293 15.03 10.09 -3.97
C PHE A 293 14.16 10.76 -5.04
N ARG A 294 13.09 10.07 -5.47
CA ARG A 294 12.20 10.58 -6.52
C ARG A 294 11.38 11.81 -6.11
N ASN A 295 10.98 11.87 -4.83
CA ASN A 295 10.13 12.94 -4.32
C ASN A 295 10.93 14.00 -3.55
N TRP A 296 12.27 13.94 -3.63
CA TRP A 296 13.13 14.92 -3.00
C TRP A 296 12.81 16.32 -3.55
N PRO A 297 12.51 17.30 -2.68
CA PRO A 297 12.05 18.63 -3.11
C PRO A 297 13.19 19.61 -3.45
N GLY A 298 14.45 19.16 -3.32
CA GLY A 298 15.67 19.91 -3.66
C GLY A 298 16.13 19.71 -5.08
#